data_AF-C3RUG6-F1
#
_entry.id   AF-C3RUG6-F1
#
_cell.length_a   1.000
_cell.length_b   1.000
_cell.length_c   1.000
_cell.angle_alpha   90.00
_cell.angle_beta   90.00
_cell.angle_gamma   90.00
#
_symmetry.space_group_name_H-M   'P 1'
#
loop_
_entity.id
_entity.type
_entity.pdbx_description
1 polymer ?
#
loop_
_entity_poly.entity_id
_entity_poly.type
_entity_poly.pdbx_seq_one_letter_code
_entity_poly.pdbx_strand_id
1 'polypeptide(L)'
;QAASFVEEFRPALAEAGIRFSEWEALDQTTQDRLSSYFRHRVFPVLTPLAVDPSHPFPYISGLSLNIAVVLKNPVSGKRHF
;
A
#
# COMPACT_ATOMS: atom_id res chain seq x y z
N GLN A 1 -14.78 8.94 12.57
CA GLN A 1 -14.94 8.42 11.19
C GLN A 1 -14.44 6.98 11.05
N ALA A 2 -13.24 6.62 11.54
CA ALA A 2 -12.73 5.25 11.43
C ALA A 2 -13.56 4.19 12.18
N ALA A 3 -14.08 4.50 13.38
CA ALA A 3 -14.86 3.55 14.18
C ALA A 3 -16.14 3.08 13.47
N SER A 4 -16.96 4.01 12.95
CA SER A 4 -18.18 3.68 12.20
C SER A 4 -17.91 2.82 10.96
N PHE A 5 -16.78 3.04 10.26
CA PHE A 5 -16.42 2.17 9.12
C PHE A 5 -16.23 0.72 9.55
N VAL A 6 -15.52 0.50 10.66
CA VAL A 6 -15.18 -0.84 11.14
C VAL A 6 -16.37 -1.52 11.82
N GLU A 7 -17.13 -0.78 12.62
CA GLU A 7 -18.15 -1.33 13.51
C GLU A 7 -19.54 -1.40 12.86
N GLU A 8 -19.83 -0.53 11.88
CA GLU A 8 -21.18 -0.40 11.30
C GLU A 8 -21.16 -0.74 9.80
N PHE A 9 -20.33 -0.07 9.00
CA PHE A 9 -20.35 -0.23 7.55
C PHE A 9 -19.75 -1.55 7.07
N ARG A 10 -18.61 -1.96 7.61
CA ARG A 10 -17.94 -3.20 7.19
C ARG A 10 -18.81 -4.44 7.44
N PRO A 11 -19.49 -4.60 8.59
CA PRO A 11 -20.44 -5.70 8.80
C PRO A 11 -21.66 -5.62 7.86
N ALA A 12 -22.29 -4.45 7.72
CA ALA A 12 -23.47 -4.28 6.86
C ALA A 12 -23.17 -4.59 5.38
N LEU A 13 -21.99 -4.20 4.89
CA LEU A 13 -21.54 -4.55 3.54
C LEU A 13 -21.31 -6.06 3.39
N ALA A 14 -20.76 -6.71 4.42
CA ALA A 14 -20.53 -8.15 4.40
C ALA A 14 -21.86 -8.95 4.38
N GLU A 15 -22.89 -8.50 5.10
CA GLU A 15 -24.26 -9.04 5.02
C GLU A 15 -24.85 -8.89 3.61
N ALA A 16 -24.55 -7.79 2.93
CA ALA A 16 -24.90 -7.57 1.53
C ALA A 16 -24.00 -8.33 0.53
N GLY A 17 -23.06 -9.16 1.00
CA GLY A 17 -22.15 -9.95 0.17
C GLY A 17 -20.90 -9.21 -0.32
N ILE A 18 -20.66 -7.98 0.12
CA ILE A 18 -19.50 -7.16 -0.24
C ILE A 18 -18.46 -7.26 0.86
N ARG A 19 -17.27 -7.80 0.56
CA ARG A 19 -16.21 -8.01 1.56
C ARG A 19 -14.93 -7.26 1.22
N PHE A 20 -14.36 -6.65 2.25
CA PHE A 20 -12.97 -6.17 2.24
C PHE A 20 -12.07 -7.29 2.74
N SER A 21 -11.24 -7.82 1.84
CA SER A 21 -10.31 -8.91 2.11
C SER A 21 -8.89 -8.38 2.25
N GLU A 22 -8.17 -8.90 3.24
CA GLU A 22 -6.73 -8.75 3.36
C GLU A 22 -6.02 -9.70 2.39
N TRP A 23 -4.75 -9.42 2.08
CA TRP A 23 -3.99 -10.17 1.07
C TRP A 23 -3.94 -11.67 1.40
N GLU A 24 -3.72 -11.98 2.67
CA GLU A 24 -3.59 -13.33 3.22
C GLU A 24 -4.91 -14.13 3.15
N ALA A 25 -6.04 -13.44 3.03
CA ALA A 25 -7.35 -14.07 2.91
C ALA A 25 -7.74 -14.40 1.45
N LEU A 26 -6.90 -14.01 0.48
CA LEU A 26 -7.16 -14.26 -0.94
C LEU A 26 -6.61 -15.63 -1.37
N ASP A 27 -7.33 -16.31 -2.25
CA ASP A 27 -6.82 -17.51 -2.92
C ASP A 27 -5.64 -17.19 -3.87
N GLN A 28 -4.86 -18.21 -4.20
CA GLN A 28 -3.67 -18.05 -5.04
C GLN A 28 -4.00 -17.42 -6.40
N THR A 29 -5.09 -17.85 -7.03
CA THR A 29 -5.54 -17.33 -8.33
C THR A 29 -5.79 -15.83 -8.27
N THR A 30 -6.42 -15.35 -7.21
CA THR A 30 -6.71 -13.93 -6.99
C THR A 30 -5.45 -13.15 -6.70
N GLN A 31 -4.55 -13.69 -5.86
CA GLN A 31 -3.24 -13.09 -5.59
C GLN A 31 -2.41 -12.95 -6.88
N ASP A 32 -2.40 -13.96 -7.74
CA ASP A 32 -1.67 -13.92 -9.01
C ASP A 32 -2.25 -12.85 -9.95
N ARG A 33 -3.58 -12.77 -10.03
CA ARG A 33 -4.27 -11.74 -10.82
C ARG A 33 -3.96 -10.33 -10.31
N LEU A 34 -4.02 -10.09 -8.99
CA LEU A 34 -3.72 -8.79 -8.41
C LEU A 34 -2.24 -8.43 -8.52
N SER A 35 -1.35 -9.41 -8.39
CA SER A 35 0.09 -9.23 -8.64
C SER A 35 0.36 -8.81 -10.07
N SER A 36 -0.30 -9.45 -11.04
CA SER A 36 -0.21 -9.07 -12.44
C SER A 36 -0.78 -7.67 -12.67
N TYR A 37 -1.93 -7.35 -12.10
CA TYR A 37 -2.50 -6.01 -12.17
C TYR A 37 -1.54 -4.95 -11.61
N PHE A 38 -0.96 -5.19 -10.44
CA PHE A 38 0.02 -4.29 -9.84
C PHE A 38 1.21 -4.05 -10.78
N ARG A 39 1.83 -5.13 -11.30
CA ARG A 39 3.00 -5.02 -12.19
C ARG A 39 2.70 -4.27 -13.48
N HIS A 40 1.53 -4.48 -14.08
CA HIS A 40 1.21 -3.93 -15.40
C HIS A 40 0.46 -2.59 -15.37
N ARG A 41 -0.17 -2.22 -14.25
CA ARG A 41 -1.02 -1.03 -14.16
C ARG A 41 -0.61 -0.05 -13.06
N VAL A 42 -0.17 -0.56 -11.90
CA VAL A 42 0.15 0.30 -10.76
C VAL A 42 1.63 0.68 -10.77
N PHE A 43 2.52 -0.30 -10.83
CA PHE A 43 3.97 -0.10 -10.77
C PHE A 43 4.51 0.90 -11.81
N PRO A 44 4.09 0.89 -13.08
CA PRO A 44 4.63 1.80 -14.09
C PRO A 44 4.34 3.28 -13.83
N VAL A 45 3.36 3.60 -12.98
CA VAL A 45 3.01 4.99 -12.63
C VAL A 45 3.54 5.41 -11.26
N LEU A 46 4.14 4.49 -10.49
CA LEU A 46 4.78 4.83 -9.23
C LEU A 46 6.13 5.52 -9.51
N THR A 47 6.32 6.69 -8.93
CA THR A 47 7.59 7.42 -8.98
C THR A 47 8.28 7.30 -7.61
N PRO A 48 9.18 6.32 -7.41
CA PRO A 48 9.90 6.20 -6.15
C PRO A 48 10.82 7.40 -5.95
N LEU A 49 10.73 8.02 -4.77
CA LEU A 49 11.56 9.15 -4.37
C LEU A 49 12.47 8.68 -3.23
N ALA A 50 13.78 8.68 -3.47
CA ALA A 50 14.77 8.42 -2.41
C ALA A 50 14.98 9.71 -1.60
N VAL A 51 15.00 9.59 -0.27
CA VAL A 51 15.16 10.74 0.63
C VAL A 51 16.43 10.57 1.44
N ASP A 52 17.44 11.41 1.18
CA ASP A 52 18.66 11.43 1.96
C ASP A 52 18.92 12.81 2.60
N PRO A 53 19.63 12.88 3.75
CA PRO A 53 19.86 14.15 4.46
C PRO A 53 20.67 15.20 3.69
N SER A 54 21.35 14.82 2.60
CA SER A 54 22.25 15.71 1.84
C SER A 54 21.48 16.59 0.85
N HIS A 55 20.17 16.35 0.66
CA HIS A 55 19.32 17.09 -0.27
C HIS A 55 18.02 17.53 0.43
N PRO A 56 17.39 18.64 -0.01
CA PRO A 56 16.11 19.07 0.53
C PRO A 56 15.01 18.02 0.28
N PHE A 57 14.10 17.87 1.23
CA PHE A 57 12.98 16.95 1.13
C PHE A 57 12.13 17.26 -0.12
N PRO A 58 11.76 16.24 -0.93
CA PRO A 58 11.02 16.47 -2.16
C PRO A 58 9.63 17.07 -1.89
N TYR A 59 9.14 17.87 -2.82
CA TYR A 59 7.76 18.35 -2.76
C TYR A 59 6.79 17.19 -2.93
N ILE A 60 5.79 17.13 -2.05
CA ILE A 60 4.69 16.15 -2.09
C ILE A 60 3.39 16.92 -2.27
N SER A 61 2.58 16.51 -3.25
CA SER A 61 1.27 17.13 -3.49
C SER A 61 0.37 17.01 -2.26
N GLY A 62 -0.34 18.09 -1.93
CA GLY A 62 -1.46 18.02 -1.01
C GLY A 62 -2.54 17.06 -1.55
N LEU A 63 -3.26 16.40 -0.65
CA LEU A 63 -4.37 15.48 -0.96
C LEU A 63 -3.99 14.23 -1.76
N SER A 64 -2.70 13.91 -1.92
CA SER A 64 -2.26 12.62 -2.46
C SER A 64 -1.98 11.62 -1.34
N LEU A 65 -2.18 10.33 -1.65
CA LEU A 65 -1.70 9.24 -0.82
C LEU A 65 -0.23 8.99 -1.13
N ASN A 66 0.62 9.04 -0.10
CA ASN A 66 2.06 8.79 -0.21
C ASN A 66 2.44 7.68 0.78
N ILE A 67 3.33 6.78 0.36
CA ILE A 67 3.78 5.66 1.17
C ILE A 67 5.27 5.84 1.45
N ALA A 68 5.63 6.03 2.73
CA ALA A 68 7.01 6.02 3.17
C ALA A 68 7.45 4.58 3.45
N VAL A 69 8.57 4.16 2.86
CA VAL A 69 9.11 2.81 3.01
C VAL A 69 10.54 2.90 3.54
N VAL A 70 10.85 2.17 4.60
CA VAL A 70 12.22 2.07 5.12
C VAL A 70 12.85 0.80 4.60
N LEU A 71 13.98 0.93 3.90
CA LEU A 71 14.70 -0.22 3.38
C LEU A 71 15.77 -0.65 4.38
N LYS A 72 15.88 -1.95 4.61
CA LYS A 72 16.96 -2.54 5.41
C LYS A 72 17.85 -3.37 4.51
N ASN A 73 19.13 -3.05 4.46
CA ASN A 73 20.10 -3.89 3.76
C ASN A 73 20.21 -5.24 4.51
N PRO A 74 19.97 -6.38 3.84
CA PRO A 74 19.93 -7.68 4.49
C PRO A 74 21.32 -8.16 4.96
N VAL A 75 22.40 -7.66 4.36
CA VAL A 75 23.79 -8.06 4.66
C VAL A 75 24.40 -7.17 5.74
N SER A 76 24.28 -5.84 5.61
CA SER A 76 24.92 -4.89 6.53
C SER A 76 24.02 -4.43 7.67
N GLY A 77 22.71 -4.74 7.63
CA GLY A 77 21.73 -4.29 8.61
C GLY A 77 21.44 -2.78 8.59
N LYS A 78 22.15 -1.99 7.77
CA LYS A 78 21.93 -0.54 7.64
C LYS A 78 20.54 -0.26 7.09
N ARG A 79 19.87 0.73 7.69
CA ARG A 79 18.59 1.27 7.23
C ARG A 79 18.85 2.44 6.29
N HIS A 80 18.18 2.44 5.16
CA HIS A 80 18.14 3.55 4.21
C HIS A 80 16.74 4.16 4.24
N PHE A 81 16.70 5.49 4.30
CA PHE A 81 15.50 6.31 4.18
C PHE A 81 15.32 6.73 2.72
#